data_AF-A0A953RTZ6-F1
#
_entry.id   AF-A0A953RTZ6-F1
#
_cell.length_a   1.000
_cell.length_b   1.000
_cell.length_c   1.000
_cell.angle_alpha   90.00
_cell.angle_beta   90.00
_cell.angle_gamma   90.00
#
_symmetry.space_group_name_H-M   'P 1'
#
loop_
_entity.id
_entity.type
_entity.pdbx_description
1 polymer ?
#
loop_
_entity_poly.entity_id
_entity_poly.type
_entity_poly.pdbx_seq_one_letter_code
_entity_poly.pdbx_strand_id
1 'polypeptide(L)'
;MRFNAKRVGALTLCGFALSASSAQPQTQAAQSSDAVTHVRREPSRRGVAPAVLSPDDGLSVIAAALDARTQATRQRDCSHLVHAIYLQAGFPYPYASSSDLYDGADDFQRVKHPQPGDLVVWPGHVGIVVNPAQRVFFSRLRSGPGVDAYDAQYWKERGQVRFYRYVKNAPAHAAATRLVSQRHK
;
A
#
# COMPACT_ATOMS: atom_id res chain seq x y z
N MET A 1 -33.33 -10.69 44.24
CA MET A 1 -32.47 -9.63 44.83
C MET A 1 -31.08 -9.80 44.23
N ARG A 2 -30.45 -8.90 43.47
CA ARG A 2 -30.56 -7.45 43.26
C ARG A 2 -30.11 -7.13 41.82
N PHE A 3 -30.91 -6.39 41.07
CA PHE A 3 -30.47 -5.62 39.91
C PHE A 3 -29.85 -4.32 40.41
N ASN A 4 -28.77 -3.86 39.79
CA ASN A 4 -28.27 -2.51 40.03
C ASN A 4 -28.04 -1.77 38.71
N ALA A 5 -28.41 -0.50 38.76
CA ALA A 5 -28.98 0.26 37.69
C ALA A 5 -28.11 1.47 37.32
N LYS A 6 -28.27 1.92 36.08
CA LYS A 6 -28.14 3.31 35.59
C LYS A 6 -26.77 3.99 35.74
N ARG A 7 -26.19 4.40 34.61
CA ARG A 7 -25.87 5.82 34.37
C ARG A 7 -26.18 6.21 32.92
N VAL A 8 -27.19 7.05 32.79
CA VAL A 8 -27.50 7.85 31.60
C VAL A 8 -26.71 9.15 31.74
N GLY A 9 -26.01 9.56 30.68
CA GLY A 9 -25.41 10.87 30.55
C GLY A 9 -25.64 11.37 29.13
N ALA A 10 -26.54 12.35 28.99
CA ALA A 10 -26.90 13.02 27.75
C ALA A 10 -26.68 14.53 27.90
N LEU A 11 -26.58 15.21 26.75
CA LEU A 11 -26.33 16.64 26.50
C LEU A 11 -24.85 17.05 26.63
N THR A 12 -24.27 17.82 25.68
CA THR A 12 -24.82 19.08 25.16
C THR A 12 -24.32 19.38 23.72
N LEU A 13 -25.26 19.73 22.82
CA LEU A 13 -25.01 20.45 21.57
C LEU A 13 -24.82 21.95 21.87
N CYS A 14 -23.77 22.58 21.33
CA CYS A 14 -23.74 24.01 21.04
C CYS A 14 -23.05 24.22 19.68
N GLY A 15 -23.82 24.72 18.71
CA GLY A 15 -23.32 25.25 17.45
C GLY A 15 -23.05 26.76 17.51
N PHE A 16 -22.80 27.33 16.33
CA PHE A 16 -22.48 28.73 15.97
C PHE A 16 -20.98 29.10 16.06
N ALA A 17 -20.35 29.73 15.07
CA ALA A 17 -20.84 30.39 13.84
C ALA A 17 -19.75 30.40 12.76
N LEU A 18 -20.16 30.30 11.49
CA LEU A 18 -19.35 30.69 10.33
C LEU A 18 -19.27 32.22 10.27
N SER A 19 -18.06 32.76 10.21
CA SER A 19 -17.82 34.16 9.81
C SER A 19 -17.21 34.17 8.42
N ALA A 20 -18.05 34.44 7.42
CA ALA A 20 -17.60 34.86 6.09
C ALA A 20 -17.21 36.34 6.17
N SER A 21 -16.00 36.69 5.73
CA SER A 21 -15.60 38.08 5.53
C SER A 21 -15.01 38.20 4.13
N SER A 22 -15.76 38.86 3.25
CA SER A 22 -15.36 39.28 1.91
C SER A 22 -15.11 40.79 1.94
N ALA A 23 -14.01 41.22 1.31
CA ALA A 23 -13.86 42.42 0.46
C ALA A 23 -12.40 42.95 0.50
N GLN A 24 -11.80 43.03 -0.68
CA GLN A 24 -10.52 43.70 -0.98
C GLN A 24 -10.66 45.23 -0.92
N PRO A 25 -9.55 45.96 -0.90
CA PRO A 25 -9.20 46.68 -2.13
C PRO A 25 -7.73 46.57 -2.57
N GLN A 26 -7.58 46.74 -3.88
CA GLN A 26 -6.35 46.75 -4.67
C GLN A 26 -5.43 47.92 -4.32
N THR A 27 -4.12 47.69 -4.43
CA THR A 27 -3.16 48.73 -4.81
C THR A 27 -2.40 48.24 -6.04
N GLN A 28 -2.57 48.97 -7.14
CA GLN A 28 -1.92 48.74 -8.43
C GLN A 28 -0.52 49.36 -8.47
N ALA A 29 0.24 48.86 -9.45
CA ALA A 29 1.33 49.49 -10.20
C ALA A 29 2.74 49.45 -9.60
N ALA A 30 3.60 48.63 -10.22
CA ALA A 30 4.49 49.14 -11.26
C ALA A 30 5.06 47.98 -12.08
N GLN A 31 4.81 48.02 -13.38
CA GLN A 31 5.48 47.20 -14.39
C GLN A 31 6.90 47.73 -14.58
N SER A 32 7.89 46.86 -14.65
CA SER A 32 9.12 47.14 -15.41
C SER A 32 9.56 45.83 -16.02
N SER A 33 9.38 45.78 -17.34
CA SER A 33 9.82 44.72 -18.24
C SER A 33 11.34 44.68 -18.25
N ASP A 34 11.92 43.53 -17.93
CA ASP A 34 13.15 43.08 -18.55
C ASP A 34 12.94 41.64 -19.00
N ALA A 35 12.90 41.49 -20.32
CA ALA A 35 12.80 40.22 -21.00
C ALA A 35 14.20 39.61 -21.17
N VAL A 36 14.22 38.29 -21.45
CA VAL A 36 15.35 37.51 -21.99
C VAL A 36 16.31 37.00 -20.89
N THR A 37 16.43 35.72 -20.52
CA THR A 37 16.12 34.44 -21.17
C THR A 37 15.88 33.42 -20.07
N HIS A 38 14.64 32.98 -19.84
CA HIS A 38 14.44 31.74 -19.10
C HIS A 38 14.80 30.61 -20.07
N VAL A 39 16.07 30.19 -20.05
CA VAL A 39 16.44 28.85 -20.48
C VAL A 39 15.59 27.94 -19.62
N ARG A 40 14.48 27.47 -20.20
CA ARG A 40 13.69 26.38 -19.65
C ARG A 40 14.66 25.22 -19.53
N ARG A 41 15.22 25.08 -18.33
CA ARG A 41 15.84 23.84 -17.88
C ARG A 41 14.71 22.83 -17.94
N GLU A 42 14.58 22.17 -19.08
CA GLU A 42 13.97 20.86 -19.16
C GLU A 42 14.49 20.11 -17.94
N PRO A 43 13.62 19.60 -17.04
CA PRO A 43 14.10 18.76 -15.96
C PRO A 43 14.77 17.60 -16.66
N SER A 44 16.10 17.62 -16.64
CA SER A 44 16.92 16.54 -17.16
C SER A 44 16.29 15.29 -16.60
N ARG A 45 15.85 14.38 -17.48
CA ARG A 45 15.37 13.05 -17.13
C ARG A 45 16.54 12.31 -16.48
N ARG A 46 16.89 12.72 -15.27
CA ARG A 46 17.69 11.98 -14.31
C ARG A 46 16.90 10.70 -14.19
N GLY A 47 17.47 9.58 -14.64
CA GLY A 47 16.81 8.29 -14.58
C GLY A 47 16.23 8.13 -13.19
N VAL A 48 14.91 8.27 -13.08
CA VAL A 48 14.22 8.18 -11.80
C VAL A 48 14.32 6.70 -11.48
N ALA A 49 15.16 6.36 -10.50
CA ALA A 49 15.23 4.99 -10.00
C ALA A 49 13.80 4.52 -9.72
N PRO A 50 13.45 3.26 -10.04
CA PRO A 50 12.10 2.77 -9.82
C PRO A 50 11.65 3.07 -8.39
N ALA A 51 10.55 3.82 -8.26
CA ALA A 51 10.03 4.15 -6.94
C ALA A 51 9.48 2.86 -6.32
N VAL A 52 9.99 2.51 -5.14
CA VAL A 52 9.54 1.33 -4.40
C VAL A 52 8.51 1.72 -3.35
N LEU A 53 7.77 0.74 -2.85
CA LEU A 53 6.87 0.88 -1.73
C LEU A 53 7.63 1.42 -0.50
N SER A 54 7.19 2.58 0.03
CA SER A 54 7.74 3.21 1.23
C SER A 54 7.13 2.62 2.50
N PRO A 55 7.69 2.88 3.70
CA PRO A 55 7.08 2.41 4.95
C PRO A 55 5.62 2.85 5.13
N ASP A 56 5.28 4.10 4.75
CA ASP A 56 3.91 4.62 4.86
C ASP A 56 2.95 3.90 3.90
N ASP A 57 3.40 3.60 2.67
CA ASP A 57 2.64 2.76 1.74
C ASP A 57 2.43 1.35 2.31
N GLY A 58 3.43 0.83 3.04
CA GLY A 58 3.34 -0.44 3.74
C GLY A 58 2.20 -0.47 4.74
N LEU A 59 1.95 0.64 5.43
CA LEU A 59 0.81 0.75 6.35
C LEU A 59 -0.53 0.65 5.60
N SER A 60 -0.64 1.17 4.38
CA SER A 60 -1.84 0.98 3.54
C SER A 60 -2.06 -0.50 3.18
N VAL A 61 -0.99 -1.25 2.89
CA VAL A 61 -1.06 -2.70 2.67
C VAL A 61 -1.51 -3.44 3.94
N ILE A 62 -1.00 -3.05 5.11
CA ILE A 62 -1.42 -3.64 6.40
C ILE A 62 -2.88 -3.33 6.73
N ALA A 63 -3.34 -2.11 6.48
CA ALA A 63 -4.74 -1.74 6.67
C ALA A 63 -5.66 -2.61 5.80
N ALA A 64 -5.33 -2.78 4.52
CA ALA A 64 -6.08 -3.66 3.62
C ALA A 64 -6.03 -5.14 4.05
N ALA A 65 -4.91 -5.61 4.62
CA ALA A 65 -4.82 -6.96 5.17
C ALA A 65 -5.74 -7.17 6.39
N LEU A 66 -5.88 -6.14 7.25
CA LEU A 66 -6.80 -6.16 8.38
C LEU A 66 -8.25 -6.23 7.91
N ASP A 67 -8.62 -5.46 6.90
CA ASP A 67 -9.96 -5.51 6.30
C ASP A 67 -10.23 -6.87 5.63
N ALA A 68 -9.25 -7.44 4.93
CA ALA A 68 -9.38 -8.77 4.34
C ALA A 68 -9.58 -9.87 5.40
N ARG A 69 -9.00 -9.70 6.59
CA ARG A 69 -9.22 -10.60 7.74
C ARG A 69 -10.66 -10.53 8.25
N THR A 70 -11.24 -9.33 8.37
CA THR A 70 -12.61 -9.16 8.87
C THR A 70 -13.65 -9.67 7.88
N GLN A 71 -13.36 -9.59 6.58
CA GLN A 71 -14.26 -10.04 5.51
C GLN A 71 -14.22 -11.54 5.22
N ALA A 72 -13.39 -12.32 5.94
CA ALA A 72 -13.35 -13.79 5.95
C ALA A 72 -13.72 -14.48 4.62
N THR A 73 -13.07 -14.10 3.51
CA THR A 73 -13.41 -14.68 2.20
C THR A 73 -12.89 -16.10 2.12
N ARG A 74 -13.65 -17.11 2.58
CA ARG A 74 -13.19 -18.50 2.78
C ARG A 74 -12.51 -19.15 1.57
N GLN A 75 -12.74 -18.67 0.35
CA GLN A 75 -12.39 -19.37 -0.89
C GLN A 75 -11.08 -18.95 -1.59
N ARG A 76 -10.38 -17.90 -1.15
CA ARG A 76 -9.11 -17.47 -1.79
C ARG A 76 -7.90 -18.22 -1.24
N ASP A 77 -7.05 -18.76 -2.13
CA ASP A 77 -5.72 -19.27 -1.77
C ASP A 77 -4.78 -18.14 -1.30
N CYS A 78 -3.52 -18.47 -0.99
CA CYS A 78 -2.56 -17.49 -0.47
C CYS A 78 -2.23 -16.37 -1.46
N SER A 79 -1.98 -16.68 -2.74
CA SER A 79 -1.65 -15.66 -3.75
C SER A 79 -2.85 -14.80 -4.11
N HIS A 80 -4.05 -15.37 -4.21
CA HIS A 80 -5.28 -14.60 -4.44
C HIS A 80 -5.62 -13.66 -3.28
N LEU A 81 -5.38 -14.10 -2.04
CA LEU A 81 -5.55 -13.22 -0.88
C LEU A 81 -4.58 -12.04 -0.93
N VAL A 82 -3.30 -12.31 -1.15
CA VAL A 82 -2.25 -11.27 -1.24
C VAL A 82 -2.55 -10.30 -2.38
N HIS A 83 -2.89 -10.81 -3.56
CA HIS A 83 -3.23 -10.00 -4.73
C HIS A 83 -4.39 -9.04 -4.44
N ALA A 84 -5.45 -9.54 -3.80
CA ALA A 84 -6.58 -8.70 -3.42
C ALA A 84 -6.24 -7.62 -2.40
N ILE A 85 -5.34 -7.90 -1.45
CA ILE A 85 -4.88 -6.92 -0.46
C ILE A 85 -4.11 -5.79 -1.15
N TYR A 86 -3.21 -6.14 -2.07
CA TYR A 86 -2.46 -5.16 -2.85
C TYR A 86 -3.35 -4.31 -3.76
N LEU A 87 -4.35 -4.92 -4.42
CA LEU A 87 -5.37 -4.19 -5.18
C LEU A 87 -6.12 -3.19 -4.29
N GLN A 88 -6.60 -3.64 -3.13
CA GLN A 88 -7.33 -2.80 -2.18
C GLN A 88 -6.46 -1.67 -1.61
N ALA A 89 -5.16 -1.90 -1.44
CA ALA A 89 -4.20 -0.92 -0.95
C ALA A 89 -3.75 0.09 -2.02
N GLY A 90 -4.19 -0.04 -3.28
CA GLY A 90 -3.81 0.86 -4.37
C GLY A 90 -2.47 0.52 -5.04
N PHE A 91 -1.98 -0.71 -4.87
CA PHE A 91 -0.74 -1.23 -5.46
C PHE A 91 -1.06 -2.43 -6.38
N PRO A 92 -1.84 -2.22 -7.47
CA PRO A 92 -2.24 -3.30 -8.35
C PRO A 92 -1.02 -3.95 -9.00
N TYR A 93 -1.03 -5.26 -9.23
CA TYR A 93 -0.06 -5.94 -10.10
C TYR A 93 -0.77 -7.05 -10.90
N PRO A 94 -0.24 -7.49 -12.05
CA PRO A 94 -0.76 -8.68 -12.74
C PRO A 94 -0.79 -9.87 -11.77
N TYR A 95 -1.88 -10.64 -11.77
CA TYR A 95 -1.94 -11.81 -10.89
C TYR A 95 -0.73 -12.74 -11.15
N ALA A 96 -0.09 -13.16 -10.07
CA ALA A 96 1.03 -14.09 -10.07
C ALA A 96 0.79 -15.15 -8.99
N SER A 97 1.06 -16.41 -9.32
CA SER A 97 0.94 -17.50 -8.34
C SER A 97 2.02 -17.38 -7.25
N SER A 98 1.87 -18.11 -6.15
CA SER A 98 2.91 -18.15 -5.11
C SER A 98 4.25 -18.69 -5.63
N SER A 99 4.24 -19.58 -6.64
CA SER A 99 5.44 -20.07 -7.31
C SER A 99 6.08 -18.99 -8.19
N ASP A 100 5.29 -18.27 -9.00
CA ASP A 100 5.81 -17.18 -9.83
C ASP A 100 6.41 -16.06 -8.96
N LEU A 101 5.73 -15.71 -7.86
CA LEU A 101 6.24 -14.74 -6.89
C LEU A 101 7.52 -15.22 -6.20
N TYR A 102 7.69 -16.53 -6.03
CA TYR A 102 8.90 -17.10 -5.45
C TYR A 102 10.08 -16.98 -6.42
N ASP A 103 9.87 -17.24 -7.71
CA ASP A 103 10.90 -17.10 -8.74
C ASP A 103 11.24 -15.63 -9.02
N GLY A 104 10.25 -14.75 -8.86
CA GLY A 104 10.37 -13.31 -9.00
C GLY A 104 9.38 -12.78 -10.05
N ALA A 105 8.86 -11.58 -9.82
CA ALA A 105 7.94 -10.90 -10.72
C ALA A 105 8.40 -9.44 -10.94
N ASP A 106 8.17 -8.90 -12.13
CA ASP A 106 8.68 -7.58 -12.54
C ASP A 106 8.21 -6.44 -11.63
N ASP A 107 7.02 -6.57 -11.02
CA ASP A 107 6.44 -5.58 -10.11
C ASP A 107 7.02 -5.65 -8.69
N PHE A 108 7.98 -6.55 -8.45
CA PHE A 108 8.53 -6.84 -7.14
C PHE A 108 10.05 -6.97 -7.17
N GLN A 109 10.74 -6.12 -6.42
CA GLN A 109 12.19 -6.23 -6.23
C GLN A 109 12.52 -7.07 -5.00
N ARG A 110 13.54 -7.94 -5.09
CA ARG A 110 14.00 -8.74 -3.96
C ARG A 110 14.71 -7.87 -2.92
N VAL A 111 14.40 -8.05 -1.63
CA VAL A 111 15.00 -7.32 -0.51
C VAL A 111 15.57 -8.26 0.55
N LYS A 112 16.60 -7.82 1.28
CA LYS A 112 17.19 -8.58 2.40
C LYS A 112 16.58 -8.20 3.76
N HIS A 113 16.18 -6.95 3.92
CA HIS A 113 15.62 -6.40 5.14
C HIS A 113 14.15 -6.02 4.88
N PRO A 114 13.20 -6.87 5.26
CA PRO A 114 11.79 -6.61 5.00
C PRO A 114 11.27 -5.45 5.87
N GLN A 115 10.26 -4.77 5.34
CA GLN A 115 9.45 -3.78 6.06
C GLN A 115 7.97 -4.22 6.03
N PRO A 116 7.09 -3.62 6.84
CA PRO A 116 5.65 -3.87 6.75
C PRO A 116 5.13 -3.67 5.32
N GLY A 117 4.28 -4.60 4.86
CA GLY A 117 3.73 -4.59 3.51
C GLY A 117 4.57 -5.35 2.47
N ASP A 118 5.85 -5.62 2.71
CA ASP A 118 6.65 -6.47 1.82
C ASP A 118 6.07 -7.89 1.73
N LEU A 119 6.29 -8.57 0.61
CA LEU A 119 5.99 -9.99 0.48
C LEU A 119 7.01 -10.82 1.27
N VAL A 120 6.52 -11.91 1.87
CA VAL A 120 7.33 -13.04 2.33
C VAL A 120 6.90 -14.29 1.56
N VAL A 121 7.87 -14.98 0.96
CA VAL A 121 7.59 -16.03 -0.04
C VAL A 121 8.45 -17.26 0.22
N TRP A 122 7.83 -18.43 0.05
CA TRP A 122 8.44 -19.77 0.05
C TRP A 122 7.97 -20.52 -1.20
N PRO A 123 8.59 -21.65 -1.56
CA PRO A 123 8.03 -22.53 -2.57
C PRO A 123 6.56 -22.88 -2.24
N GLY A 124 5.65 -22.50 -3.13
CA GLY A 124 4.22 -22.76 -3.01
C GLY A 124 3.46 -21.91 -1.96
N HIS A 125 4.06 -20.88 -1.36
CA HIS A 125 3.35 -20.03 -0.40
C HIS A 125 3.83 -18.58 -0.37
N VAL A 126 2.90 -17.66 -0.18
CA VAL A 126 3.17 -16.23 -0.06
C VAL A 126 2.34 -15.62 1.05
N GLY A 127 2.86 -14.55 1.66
CA GLY A 127 2.13 -13.70 2.59
C GLY A 127 2.71 -12.29 2.62
N ILE A 128 2.18 -11.47 3.52
CA ILE A 128 2.57 -10.07 3.70
C ILE A 128 3.23 -9.91 5.06
N VAL A 129 4.45 -9.38 5.09
CA VAL A 129 5.15 -9.05 6.33
C VAL A 129 4.33 -8.01 7.10
N VAL A 130 3.95 -8.34 8.34
CA VAL A 130 3.17 -7.44 9.20
C VAL A 130 4.09 -6.69 10.15
N ASN A 131 4.97 -7.42 10.84
CA ASN A 131 5.94 -6.84 11.76
C ASN A 131 7.27 -7.60 11.62
N PRO A 132 8.29 -7.00 10.98
CA PRO A 132 9.57 -7.66 10.75
C PRO A 132 10.38 -7.86 12.04
N ALA A 133 10.17 -7.03 13.08
CA ALA A 133 10.84 -7.17 14.37
C ALA A 133 10.34 -8.39 15.15
N GLN A 134 9.03 -8.65 15.08
CA GLN A 134 8.41 -9.86 15.65
C GLN A 134 8.42 -11.06 14.69
N ARG A 135 8.90 -10.85 13.47
CA ARG A 135 9.02 -11.86 12.43
C ARG A 135 7.69 -12.49 12.03
N VAL A 136 6.61 -11.71 12.04
CA VAL A 136 5.26 -12.17 11.72
C VAL A 136 4.76 -11.67 10.37
N PHE A 137 3.96 -12.50 9.72
CA PHE A 137 3.32 -12.21 8.44
C PHE A 137 1.85 -12.61 8.46
N PHE A 138 1.08 -12.07 7.53
CA PHE A 138 -0.33 -12.40 7.29
C PHE A 138 -0.48 -13.17 5.98
N SER A 139 -1.27 -14.25 5.98
CA SER A 139 -1.58 -15.03 4.78
C SER A 139 -2.85 -15.89 4.95
N ARG A 140 -3.21 -16.63 3.89
CA ARG A 140 -4.12 -17.77 3.95
C ARG A 140 -3.37 -18.98 4.50
N LEU A 141 -3.53 -19.23 5.79
CA LEU A 141 -3.05 -20.44 6.45
C LEU A 141 -4.05 -21.59 6.27
N ARG A 142 -3.68 -22.80 6.69
CA ARG A 142 -4.58 -23.97 6.68
C ARG A 142 -5.86 -23.73 7.50
N SER A 143 -5.76 -22.98 8.59
CA SER A 143 -6.88 -22.58 9.45
C SER A 143 -7.71 -21.42 8.90
N GLY A 144 -7.31 -20.82 7.77
CA GLY A 144 -7.92 -19.61 7.21
C GLY A 144 -6.97 -18.41 7.20
N PRO A 145 -7.47 -17.20 6.88
CA PRO A 145 -6.67 -15.98 6.93
C PRO A 145 -6.17 -15.73 8.37
N GLY A 146 -4.87 -15.54 8.53
CA GLY A 146 -4.26 -15.43 9.85
C GLY A 146 -2.82 -14.96 9.81
N VAL A 147 -2.26 -14.77 11.00
CA VAL A 147 -0.86 -14.42 11.19
C VAL A 147 -0.06 -15.61 11.69
N ASP A 148 1.19 -15.70 11.27
CA ASP A 148 2.16 -16.69 11.76
C ASP A 148 3.57 -16.10 11.75
N ALA A 149 4.52 -16.75 12.42
CA ALA A 149 5.92 -16.36 12.45
C ALA A 149 6.68 -16.96 11.26
N TYR A 150 7.25 -16.14 10.38
CA TYR A 150 7.95 -16.61 9.17
C TYR A 150 9.27 -17.34 9.43
N ASP A 151 9.65 -17.51 10.70
CA ASP A 151 10.81 -18.26 11.14
C ASP A 151 10.47 -19.46 12.02
N ALA A 152 9.17 -19.78 12.17
CA ALA A 152 8.75 -21.03 12.78
C ALA A 152 9.29 -22.22 11.98
N GLN A 153 9.48 -23.36 12.66
CA GLN A 153 10.11 -24.55 12.09
C GLN A 153 9.44 -25.01 10.79
N TYR A 154 8.10 -25.00 10.77
CA TYR A 154 7.30 -25.32 9.59
C TYR A 154 7.72 -24.53 8.33
N TRP A 155 7.96 -23.23 8.48
CA TRP A 155 8.34 -22.36 7.36
C TRP A 155 9.79 -22.55 6.94
N LYS A 156 10.69 -22.88 7.87
CA LYS A 156 12.07 -23.22 7.58
C LYS A 156 12.18 -24.51 6.78
N GLU A 157 11.39 -25.52 7.13
CA GLU A 157 11.33 -26.81 6.42
C GLU A 157 10.72 -26.70 5.02
N ARG A 158 9.84 -25.71 4.80
CA ARG A 158 9.23 -25.44 3.50
C ARG A 158 10.24 -24.92 2.46
N GLY A 159 11.37 -24.35 2.88
CA GLY A 159 12.45 -23.92 2.01
C GLY A 159 12.98 -22.53 2.33
N GLN A 160 13.83 -22.01 1.43
CA GLN A 160 14.45 -20.71 1.61
C GLN A 160 13.40 -19.59 1.53
N VAL A 161 13.24 -18.82 2.61
CA VAL A 161 12.39 -17.63 2.59
C VAL A 161 12.99 -16.53 1.71
N ARG A 162 12.15 -15.85 0.93
CA ARG A 162 12.50 -14.67 0.12
C ARG A 162 11.58 -13.52 0.48
N PHE A 163 12.10 -12.30 0.44
CA PHE A 163 11.33 -11.08 0.66
C PHE A 163 11.34 -10.22 -0.58
N TYR A 164 10.18 -9.63 -0.89
CA TYR A 164 10.05 -8.76 -2.05
C TYR A 164 9.27 -7.49 -1.73
N ARG A 165 9.67 -6.40 -2.36
CA ARG A 165 9.07 -5.08 -2.22
C ARG A 165 8.49 -4.63 -3.54
N TYR A 166 7.26 -4.13 -3.49
CA TYR A 166 6.56 -3.65 -4.67
C TYR A 166 7.25 -2.45 -5.31
N VAL A 167 7.22 -2.39 -6.65
CA VAL A 167 7.82 -1.36 -7.49
C VAL A 167 6.70 -0.55 -8.15
N LYS A 168 6.50 0.69 -7.71
CA LYS A 168 5.42 1.58 -8.17
C LYS A 168 5.49 1.93 -9.65
N ASN A 169 6.70 1.98 -10.21
CA ASN A 169 6.93 2.34 -11.61
C ASN A 169 7.42 1.15 -12.45
N ALA A 170 6.95 -0.06 -12.12
CA ALA A 170 7.30 -1.24 -12.92
C ALA A 170 6.89 -1.04 -14.40
N PRO A 171 7.62 -1.62 -15.36
CA PRO A 171 7.34 -1.45 -16.79
C PRO A 171 5.89 -1.78 -17.18
N ALA A 172 5.29 -2.77 -16.51
CA ALA A 172 3.89 -3.17 -16.69
C ALA A 172 2.90 -2.05 -16.32
N HIS A 173 3.15 -1.29 -15.25
CA HIS A 173 2.35 -0.12 -14.86
C HIS A 173 2.49 1.03 -15.85
N ALA A 174 3.71 1.30 -16.31
CA ALA A 174 3.95 2.38 -17.27
C ALA A 174 3.27 2.14 -18.63
N ALA A 175 3.17 0.88 -19.08
CA ALA A 175 2.45 0.51 -20.30
C ALA A 175 0.93 0.64 -20.14
N ALA A 176 0.38 0.18 -19.01
CA ALA A 176 -1.06 0.30 -18.72
C ALA A 176 -1.52 1.76 -18.63
N THR A 177 -0.76 2.63 -17.96
CA THR A 177 -1.09 4.07 -17.87
C THR A 177 -1.06 4.77 -19.23
N ARG A 178 -0.12 4.41 -20.12
CA ARG A 178 -0.04 5.00 -21.48
C ARG A 178 -1.23 4.61 -22.36
N LEU A 179 -1.68 3.36 -22.30
CA LEU A 179 -2.83 2.90 -23.10
C LEU A 179 -4.14 3.58 -22.65
N VAL A 180 -4.32 3.85 -21.36
CA VAL A 180 -5.48 4.60 -20.85
C VAL A 180 -5.40 6.07 -21.29
N SER A 181 -4.23 6.69 -21.24
CA SER A 181 -4.06 8.09 -21.67
C SER A 181 -4.22 8.30 -23.18
N GLN A 182 -3.95 7.29 -24.02
CA GLN A 182 -4.11 7.36 -25.47
C GLN A 182 -5.54 7.12 -25.94
N ARG A 183 -6.42 6.51 -25.12
CA ARG A 183 -7.83 6.28 -25.46
C ARG A 183 -8.75 7.48 -25.15
N HIS A 184 -8.21 8.53 -24.53
CA HIS A 184 -8.94 9.76 -24.17
C HIS A 184 -8.51 10.99 -25.00
N LYS A 185 -7.91 10.76 -26.17
CA LYS A 185 -7.66 11.78 -27.19
C LYS A 185 -8.33 11.36 -28.48
#